data_AF-M3UXM1-F1
#
_entry.id   AF-M3UXM1-F1
#
_cell.length_a   1.000
_cell.length_b   1.000
_cell.length_c   1.000
_cell.angle_alpha   90.00
_cell.angle_beta   90.00
_cell.angle_gamma   90.00
#
_symmetry.space_group_name_H-M   'P 1'
#
loop_
_entity.id
_entity.type
_entity.pdbx_description
1 polymer ?
#
loop_
_entity_poly.entity_id
_entity_poly.type
_entity_poly.pdbx_seq_one_letter_code
_entity_poly.pdbx_strand_id
1 'polypeptide(L)'
;MQIQDKTTLLKIFDEQESILKELFSVTSHSLSIPDGTLGTHRYWSNDEHTRFMVCLCFLNATACKGLPVLKISKYVKTRTSVQVRTHAQKYFSDKRKIHHTDPFIISSMRADIETLRKIFGREKPVMIYRSL
;
A
#
# COMPACT_ATOMS: atom_id res chain seq x y z
N MET A 1 7.32 26.67 19.67
CA MET A 1 6.95 26.48 18.25
C MET A 1 6.20 25.15 18.15
N GLN A 2 4.88 25.18 18.36
CA GLN A 2 4.07 23.98 18.60
C GLN A 2 3.67 23.30 17.27
N ILE A 3 4.12 22.05 17.14
CA ILE A 3 3.54 20.89 16.45
C ILE A 3 2.38 21.25 15.49
N GLN A 4 2.66 21.41 14.19
CA GLN A 4 1.64 21.49 13.15
C GLN A 4 0.80 20.21 13.16
N ASP A 5 -0.46 20.39 13.52
CA ASP A 5 -1.41 19.36 13.86
C ASP A 5 -1.64 18.33 12.74
N LYS A 6 -1.53 17.06 13.13
CA LYS A 6 -1.79 15.85 12.34
C LYS A 6 -3.13 15.88 11.58
N THR A 7 -4.10 16.66 12.07
CA THR A 7 -5.42 16.88 11.47
C THR A 7 -5.36 17.70 10.17
N THR A 8 -4.44 18.64 10.05
CA THR A 8 -4.27 19.47 8.85
C THR A 8 -3.70 18.63 7.71
N LEU A 9 -2.75 17.74 8.00
CA LEU A 9 -2.20 16.82 7.01
C LEU A 9 -3.25 15.82 6.50
N LEU A 10 -4.10 15.30 7.38
CA LEU A 10 -5.22 14.43 6.99
C LEU A 10 -6.20 15.14 6.05
N LYS A 11 -6.57 16.39 6.36
CA LYS A 11 -7.44 17.21 5.50
C LYS A 11 -6.84 17.44 4.11
N ILE A 12 -5.54 17.75 4.04
CA ILE A 12 -4.84 17.92 2.76
C ILE A 12 -4.85 16.60 1.97
N PHE A 13 -4.68 15.46 2.62
CA PHE A 13 -4.76 14.17 1.93
C PHE A 13 -6.16 13.84 1.44
N ASP A 14 -7.20 14.12 2.23
CA ASP A 14 -8.60 13.93 1.83
C ASP A 14 -8.97 14.83 0.64
N GLU A 15 -8.47 16.07 0.62
CA GLU A 15 -8.67 17.03 -0.47
C GLU A 15 -7.99 16.57 -1.77
N GLN A 16 -6.72 16.13 -1.68
CA GLN A 16 -6.00 15.56 -2.82
C GLN A 16 -6.67 14.27 -3.32
N GLU A 17 -7.23 13.45 -2.43
CA GLU A 17 -7.99 12.24 -2.78
C GLU A 17 -9.30 12.60 -3.52
N SER A 18 -9.97 13.69 -3.16
CA SER A 18 -11.15 14.19 -3.85
C SER A 18 -10.82 14.65 -5.28
N ILE A 19 -9.76 15.45 -5.44
CA ILE A 19 -9.30 15.95 -6.74
C ILE A 19 -8.92 14.78 -7.66
N LEU A 20 -8.22 13.77 -7.12
CA LEU A 20 -7.87 12.59 -7.89
C LEU A 20 -9.10 11.76 -8.30
N LYS A 21 -10.11 11.61 -7.43
CA LYS A 21 -11.37 10.92 -7.78
C LYS A 21 -12.11 11.64 -8.90
N GLU A 22 -12.15 12.97 -8.87
CA GLU A 22 -12.78 13.78 -9.90
C GLU A 22 -12.08 13.62 -11.26
N LEU A 23 -10.75 13.74 -11.27
CA LEU A 23 -9.94 13.52 -12.47
C LEU A 23 -10.07 12.10 -13.04
N PHE A 24 -10.08 11.08 -12.18
CA PHE A 24 -10.25 9.69 -12.61
C PHE A 24 -11.66 9.41 -13.17
N SER A 25 -12.71 10.00 -12.58
CA SER A 25 -14.09 9.87 -13.07
C SER A 25 -14.25 10.42 -14.49
N VAL A 26 -13.61 11.56 -14.78
CA VAL A 26 -13.60 12.16 -16.12
C VAL A 26 -12.83 11.27 -17.11
N THR A 27 -11.72 10.68 -16.67
CA THR A 27 -10.85 9.85 -17.53
C THR A 27 -11.50 8.52 -17.90
N SER A 28 -12.26 7.90 -16.99
CA SER A 28 -13.00 6.65 -17.27
C SER A 28 -14.12 6.81 -18.29
N HIS A 29 -14.63 8.03 -18.53
CA HIS A 29 -15.66 8.28 -19.53
C HIS A 29 -15.09 8.35 -20.97
N SER A 30 -13.78 8.55 -21.13
CA SER A 30 -13.14 8.75 -22.43
C SER A 30 -12.39 7.53 -22.98
N LEU A 31 -12.22 6.47 -22.18
CA LEU A 31 -11.47 5.28 -22.57
C LEU A 31 -12.30 4.05 -22.22
N SER A 32 -12.90 3.42 -23.23
CA SER A 32 -13.53 2.10 -23.16
C SER A 32 -12.47 1.04 -22.85
N ILE A 33 -12.12 0.92 -21.57
CA ILE A 33 -11.23 -0.11 -21.05
C ILE A 33 -12.04 -1.39 -20.90
N PRO A 34 -11.58 -2.56 -21.42
CA PRO A 34 -12.30 -3.81 -21.35
C PRO A 34 -12.64 -4.19 -19.90
N ASP A 35 -13.88 -4.67 -19.75
CA ASP A 35 -14.64 -4.99 -18.54
C ASP A 35 -14.02 -6.13 -17.71
N GLY A 36 -12.81 -5.93 -17.19
CA GLY A 36 -12.14 -6.95 -16.37
C GLY A 36 -11.07 -6.42 -15.42
N THR A 37 -10.82 -5.11 -15.34
CA THR A 37 -9.64 -4.60 -14.62
C THR A 37 -9.84 -3.30 -13.85
N LEU A 38 -11.05 -2.98 -13.41
CA LEU A 38 -11.28 -1.95 -12.39
C LEU A 38 -12.47 -2.36 -11.52
N GLY A 39 -12.24 -3.39 -10.69
CA GLY A 39 -13.18 -3.74 -9.64
C GLY A 39 -13.42 -2.53 -8.75
N THR A 40 -14.64 -2.00 -8.81
CA THR A 40 -15.22 -0.97 -7.92
C THR A 40 -15.39 -1.51 -6.49
N HIS A 41 -14.49 -2.37 -6.02
CA HIS A 41 -14.60 -3.00 -4.72
C HIS A 41 -14.24 -1.99 -3.65
N ARG A 42 -15.26 -1.35 -3.06
CA ARG A 42 -15.16 -0.30 -2.03
C ARG A 42 -14.27 -0.71 -0.85
N TYR A 43 -14.16 -2.00 -0.56
CA TYR A 43 -13.43 -2.55 0.59
C TYR A 43 -12.24 -3.41 0.15
N TRP A 44 -11.15 -3.37 0.93
CA TRP A 44 -9.99 -4.24 0.75
C TRP A 44 -10.36 -5.68 1.06
N SER A 45 -10.11 -6.61 0.14
CA SER A 45 -10.25 -8.03 0.41
C SER A 45 -9.12 -8.53 1.31
N ASN A 46 -9.31 -9.71 1.91
CA ASN A 46 -8.29 -10.30 2.77
C ASN A 46 -7.02 -10.66 1.98
N ASP A 47 -7.17 -11.12 0.73
CA ASP A 47 -6.04 -11.41 -0.15
C ASP A 47 -5.27 -10.15 -0.54
N GLU A 48 -5.96 -9.06 -0.88
CA GLU A 48 -5.35 -7.77 -1.18
C GLU A 48 -4.60 -7.22 0.03
N HIS A 49 -5.22 -7.32 1.21
CA HIS A 49 -4.63 -6.89 2.46
C HIS A 49 -3.39 -7.71 2.81
N THR A 50 -3.44 -9.03 2.61
CA THR A 50 -2.31 -9.94 2.82
C THR A 50 -1.15 -9.59 1.89
N ARG A 51 -1.40 -9.38 0.59
CA ARG A 51 -0.36 -8.95 -0.36
C ARG A 51 0.25 -7.60 0.02
N PHE A 52 -0.58 -6.66 0.50
CA PHE A 52 -0.10 -5.39 1.02
C PHE A 52 0.81 -5.57 2.24
N MET A 53 0.43 -6.40 3.20
CA MET A 53 1.26 -6.71 4.38
C MET A 53 2.57 -7.41 4.01
N VAL A 54 2.55 -8.33 3.05
CA VAL A 54 3.76 -8.97 2.51
C VAL A 54 4.75 -7.92 1.99
N CYS A 55 4.27 -6.91 1.27
CA CYS A 55 5.13 -5.81 0.81
C CYS A 55 5.71 -5.01 1.98
N LEU A 56 4.91 -4.71 3.01
CA LEU A 56 5.40 -3.97 4.19
C LEU A 56 6.45 -4.78 4.95
N CYS A 57 6.25 -6.10 5.09
CA CYS A 57 7.22 -7.01 5.67
C CYS A 57 8.54 -7.01 4.89
N PHE A 58 8.46 -7.13 3.56
CA PHE A 58 9.63 -7.14 2.68
C PHE A 58 10.43 -5.83 2.75
N LEU A 59 9.73 -4.70 2.82
CA LEU A 59 10.32 -3.37 2.92
C LEU A 59 10.73 -3.00 4.36
N ASN A 60 10.40 -3.85 5.35
CA ASN A 60 10.52 -3.57 6.78
C ASN A 60 9.96 -2.18 7.14
N ALA A 61 8.78 -1.87 6.60
CA ALA A 61 8.21 -0.54 6.65
C ALA A 61 7.59 -0.24 8.02
N THR A 62 8.17 0.71 8.75
CA THR A 62 7.68 1.15 10.07
C THR A 62 6.75 2.36 10.00
N ALA A 63 6.66 3.02 8.85
CA ALA A 63 5.84 4.20 8.64
C ALA A 63 5.33 4.28 7.19
N CYS A 64 4.27 5.09 6.99
CA CYS A 64 3.74 5.35 5.65
C CYS A 64 4.65 6.24 4.77
N LYS A 65 5.55 7.02 5.38
CA LYS A 65 6.42 7.98 4.68
C LYS A 65 7.54 7.23 3.94
N GLY A 66 7.67 7.50 2.64
CA GLY A 66 8.73 6.90 1.80
C GLY A 66 8.36 5.53 1.22
N LEU A 67 7.13 5.04 1.42
CA LEU A 67 6.70 3.79 0.82
C LEU A 67 6.66 3.88 -0.72
N PRO A 68 7.24 2.91 -1.45
CA PRO A 68 7.16 2.82 -2.90
C PRO A 68 5.78 2.31 -3.35
N VAL A 69 4.74 3.15 -3.14
CA VAL A 69 3.33 2.80 -3.37
C VAL A 69 3.02 2.32 -4.79
N LEU A 70 3.76 2.80 -5.80
CA LEU A 70 3.64 2.35 -7.18
C LEU A 70 4.10 0.89 -7.38
N LYS A 71 5.09 0.45 -6.61
CA LYS A 71 5.60 -0.93 -6.68
C LYS A 71 4.67 -1.86 -5.91
N ILE A 72 4.19 -1.41 -4.76
CA ILE A 72 3.19 -2.12 -3.96
C ILE A 72 1.91 -2.32 -4.77
N SER A 73 1.42 -1.30 -5.49
CA SER A 73 0.24 -1.42 -6.34
C SER A 73 0.42 -2.46 -7.45
N LYS A 74 1.61 -2.56 -8.05
CA LYS A 74 1.93 -3.59 -9.04
C LYS A 74 1.86 -5.01 -8.47
N TYR A 75 2.26 -5.20 -7.21
CA TYR A 75 2.20 -6.51 -6.56
C TYR A 75 0.78 -6.86 -6.08
N VAL A 76 0.02 -5.88 -5.57
CA VAL A 76 -1.39 -6.06 -5.19
C VAL A 76 -2.28 -6.27 -6.42
N LYS A 77 -1.89 -5.71 -7.58
CA LYS A 77 -2.52 -5.79 -8.92
C LYS A 77 -3.88 -5.09 -9.04
N THR A 78 -4.75 -5.23 -8.06
CA THR A 78 -6.15 -4.76 -8.12
C THR A 78 -6.34 -3.34 -7.58
N ARG A 79 -5.32 -2.78 -6.92
CA ARG A 79 -5.37 -1.46 -6.28
C ARG A 79 -4.40 -0.48 -6.92
N THR A 80 -4.84 0.75 -7.10
CA THR A 80 -4.00 1.84 -7.63
C THR A 80 -3.02 2.33 -6.56
N SER A 81 -1.95 3.00 -7.00
CA SER A 81 -0.95 3.59 -6.09
C SER A 81 -1.57 4.57 -5.09
N VAL A 82 -2.60 5.32 -5.50
CA VAL A 82 -3.36 6.24 -4.63
C VAL A 82 -4.12 5.46 -3.57
N GLN A 83 -4.85 4.40 -3.96
CA GLN A 83 -5.59 3.56 -3.01
C GLN A 83 -4.65 2.88 -2.01
N VAL A 84 -3.50 2.38 -2.46
CA VAL A 84 -2.45 1.80 -1.61
C VAL A 84 -1.92 2.84 -0.62
N ARG A 85 -1.73 4.10 -1.05
CA ARG A 85 -1.25 5.18 -0.19
C ARG A 85 -2.26 5.51 0.91
N THR A 86 -3.54 5.71 0.57
CA THR A 86 -4.62 5.95 1.55
C THR A 86 -4.73 4.77 2.52
N HIS A 87 -4.65 3.53 2.01
CA HIS A 87 -4.68 2.33 2.85
C HIS A 87 -3.49 2.26 3.80
N ALA A 88 -2.28 2.57 3.33
CA ALA A 88 -1.09 2.64 4.17
C ALA A 88 -1.23 3.71 5.26
N GLN A 89 -1.73 4.90 4.93
CA GLN A 89 -1.96 5.96 5.92
C GLN A 89 -2.91 5.50 7.02
N LYS A 90 -4.02 4.83 6.67
CA LYS A 90 -4.96 4.25 7.65
C LYS A 90 -4.30 3.14 8.47
N TYR A 91 -3.58 2.24 7.81
CA TYR A 91 -2.87 1.12 8.45
C TYR A 91 -1.88 1.60 9.53
N PHE A 92 -1.04 2.60 9.23
CA PHE A 92 -0.05 3.12 10.17
C PHE A 92 -0.61 4.14 11.17
N SER A 93 -1.79 4.70 10.92
CA SER A 93 -2.46 5.59 11.88
C SER A 93 -3.22 4.83 12.96
N ASP A 94 -3.61 3.59 12.67
CA ASP A 94 -4.21 2.69 13.63
C ASP A 94 -3.17 2.33 14.70
N LYS A 95 -3.54 2.49 15.98
CA LYS A 95 -2.66 2.19 17.12
C LYS A 95 -2.58 0.69 17.43
N ARG A 96 -3.31 -0.14 16.67
CA ARG A 96 -3.23 -1.60 16.78
C ARG A 96 -1.83 -2.08 16.38
N LYS A 97 -1.41 -3.20 16.97
CA LYS A 97 -0.08 -3.79 16.73
C LYS A 97 0.11 -4.00 15.22
N ILE A 98 1.30 -3.69 14.75
CA ILE A 98 1.69 -3.88 13.37
C ILE A 98 1.69 -5.39 13.06
N HIS A 99 0.74 -5.85 12.25
CA HIS A 99 0.55 -7.29 11.96
C HIS A 99 1.41 -7.81 10.80
N HIS A 100 2.17 -6.96 10.10
CA HIS A 100 2.94 -7.41 8.94
C HIS A 100 4.21 -8.21 9.31
N THR A 101 4.54 -8.36 10.59
CA THR A 101 5.61 -9.25 11.08
C THR A 101 5.08 -10.60 11.58
N ASP A 102 3.81 -10.92 11.32
CA ASP A 102 3.23 -12.20 11.69
C ASP A 102 3.93 -13.38 10.96
N PRO A 103 4.16 -14.53 11.62
CA PRO A 103 4.80 -15.69 10.99
C PRO A 103 4.15 -16.12 9.67
N PHE A 104 2.82 -16.00 9.56
CA PHE A 104 2.11 -16.28 8.31
C PHE A 104 2.55 -15.34 7.18
N ILE A 105 2.62 -14.03 7.46
CA ILE A 105 3.04 -13.02 6.49
C ILE A 105 4.51 -13.21 6.10
N ILE A 106 5.37 -13.54 7.05
CA ILE A 106 6.78 -13.87 6.77
C ILE A 106 6.88 -15.09 5.85
N SER A 107 6.06 -16.12 6.09
CA SER A 107 6.00 -17.31 5.23
C SER A 107 5.55 -16.97 3.81
N SER A 108 4.45 -16.22 3.66
CA SER A 108 3.96 -15.76 2.36
C SER A 108 4.97 -14.87 1.64
N MET A 109 5.65 -13.97 2.36
CA MET A 109 6.71 -13.13 1.81
C MET A 109 7.89 -13.96 1.29
N ARG A 110 8.29 -15.01 2.02
CA ARG A 110 9.35 -15.93 1.58
C ARG A 110 8.95 -16.70 0.33
N ALA A 111 7.70 -17.12 0.22
CA ALA A 111 7.19 -17.79 -0.99
C ALA A 111 7.25 -16.88 -2.22
N ASP A 112 6.90 -15.59 -2.05
CA ASP A 112 6.84 -14.61 -3.14
C ASP A 112 8.14 -13.80 -3.32
N ILE A 113 9.24 -14.22 -2.67
CA ILE A 113 10.46 -13.43 -2.57
C ILE A 113 11.04 -13.04 -3.94
N GLU A 114 10.96 -13.94 -4.93
CA GLU A 114 11.51 -13.69 -6.26
C GLU A 114 10.66 -12.67 -7.05
N THR A 115 9.33 -12.78 -6.93
CA THR A 115 8.40 -11.80 -7.50
C THR A 115 8.61 -10.43 -6.88
N LEU A 116 8.78 -10.37 -5.56
CA LEU A 116 9.05 -9.13 -4.83
C LEU A 116 10.40 -8.53 -5.27
N ARG A 117 11.47 -9.32 -5.36
CA ARG A 117 12.77 -8.86 -5.86
C ARG A 117 12.70 -8.31 -7.28
N LYS A 118 11.92 -8.93 -8.16
CA LYS A 118 11.72 -8.45 -9.53
C LYS A 118 10.99 -7.10 -9.58
N ILE A 119 9.97 -6.91 -8.74
CA ILE A 119 9.14 -5.69 -8.70
C ILE A 119 9.86 -4.55 -7.97
N PHE A 120 10.49 -4.84 -6.84
CA PHE A 120 11.15 -3.86 -5.98
C PHE A 120 12.60 -3.57 -6.39
N GLY A 121 13.26 -4.49 -7.11
CA GLY A 121 14.63 -4.35 -7.60
C GLY A 121 15.67 -4.57 -6.50
N ARG A 122 16.86 -3.96 -6.67
CA ARG A 122 17.96 -3.98 -5.68
C ARG A 122 17.75 -3.06 -4.46
N GLU A 123 16.53 -2.61 -4.18
CA GLU A 123 16.25 -2.01 -2.87
C GLU A 123 16.46 -3.10 -1.84
N LYS A 124 17.57 -2.99 -1.09
CA LYS A 124 18.03 -4.01 -0.15
C LYS A 124 16.87 -4.34 0.79
N PRO A 125 16.36 -5.58 0.83
CA PRO A 125 15.52 -5.98 1.94
C PRO A 125 16.36 -5.73 3.18
N VAL A 126 15.93 -4.82 4.05
CA VAL A 126 16.56 -4.68 5.37
C VAL A 126 16.15 -5.95 6.11
N MET A 127 16.95 -6.99 5.88
CA MET A 127 16.79 -8.31 6.46
C MET A 127 17.06 -8.17 7.95
N ILE A 128 16.02 -7.86 8.74
CA ILE A 128 16.09 -8.02 10.18
C ILE A 128 15.98 -9.52 10.47
N TYR A 129 17.06 -10.26 10.23
CA TYR A 129 17.32 -11.42 11.05
C TYR A 129 17.82 -10.86 12.38
N ARG A 130 16.92 -10.63 13.33
CA ARG A 130 17.33 -10.79 14.71
C ARG A 130 17.55 -12.28 14.89
N SER A 131 18.80 -12.70 14.74
CA SER A 131 19.27 -14.00 15.22
C SER A 131 18.81 -14.15 16.67
N LEU A 132 17.94 -15.13 16.91
CA LEU A 132 17.84 -15.81 18.18
C LEU A 132 18.79 -17.00 18.13
#